data_AF-A0A661CH61-F1
#
_entry.id   AF-A0A661CH61-F1
#
_cell.length_a   1.000
_cell.length_b   1.000
_cell.length_c   1.000
_cell.angle_alpha   90.00
_cell.angle_beta   90.00
_cell.angle_gamma   90.00
#
_symmetry.space_group_name_H-M   'P 1'
#
loop_
_entity.id
_entity.type
_entity.pdbx_description
1 polymer ?
#
loop_
_entity_poly.entity_id
_entity_poly.type
_entity_poly.pdbx_seq_one_letter_code
_entity_poly.pdbx_strand_id
1 'polypeptide(L)'
;MLILISKTNDDVSVLGKGEIEDLLKTVITLESTISELKQTIKTKLSKSNQLSSEQKRLATASIQLENKIQQQQQKQTSLVADVQGLTLVQSTLKQASIPTPKKANTSRDDEVGGIPVDSDYVIFIVDTSGSMKQIWTRVSSEIINVLNIHPEVKGFQILNDMGTSL
;
A
#
# COMPACT_ATOMS: atom_id res chain seq x y z
N MET A 1 37.35 76.52 -6.78
CA MET A 1 37.66 77.88 -6.31
C MET A 1 36.33 78.56 -6.02
N LEU A 2 36.00 78.77 -4.75
CA LEU A 2 34.74 79.37 -4.30
C LEU A 2 35.09 80.71 -3.64
N ILE A 3 34.59 81.80 -4.21
CA ILE A 3 34.87 83.16 -3.75
C ILE A 3 33.71 83.59 -2.83
N LEU A 4 34.05 83.88 -1.58
CA LEU A 4 33.16 84.47 -0.57
C LEU A 4 33.40 85.98 -0.53
N ILE A 5 32.37 86.77 -0.82
CA ILE A 5 32.37 88.23 -0.64
C ILE A 5 31.50 88.52 0.59
N SER A 6 32.12 88.90 1.71
CA SER A 6 31.42 89.35 2.91
C SER A 6 31.22 90.86 2.87
N LYS A 7 29.96 91.31 2.96
CA LYS A 7 29.60 92.70 3.25
C LYS A 7 29.50 92.81 4.77
N THR A 8 30.46 93.46 5.40
CA THR A 8 30.48 93.75 6.82
C THR A 8 29.54 94.92 7.09
N ASN A 9 28.36 94.62 7.62
CA ASN A 9 27.56 95.58 8.33
C ASN A 9 27.32 94.99 9.72
N ASP A 10 27.86 95.65 10.73
CA ASP A 10 27.68 95.32 12.14
C ASP A 10 26.20 95.39 12.51
N ASP A 11 25.54 94.23 12.50
CA ASP A 11 24.46 93.89 13.41
C ASP A 11 24.30 92.36 13.39
N VAL A 12 25.25 91.66 14.01
CA VAL A 12 25.14 90.20 14.18
C VAL A 12 24.08 89.96 15.25
N SER A 13 22.85 89.90 14.76
CA SER A 13 21.64 89.62 15.50
C SER A 13 21.85 88.45 16.46
N VAL A 14 21.88 88.75 17.75
CA VAL A 14 21.87 87.77 18.86
C VAL A 14 20.64 86.85 18.77
N LEU A 15 19.61 87.25 18.00
CA LEU A 15 18.39 86.51 17.70
C LEU A 15 18.60 85.26 16.82
N GLY A 16 19.57 85.24 15.90
CA GLY A 16 19.74 84.12 14.95
C GLY A 16 20.58 82.95 15.49
N LYS A 17 21.41 83.18 16.51
CA LYS A 17 22.32 82.16 17.05
C LYS A 17 21.58 81.05 17.80
N GLY A 18 20.50 81.40 18.51
CA GLY A 18 19.65 80.44 19.21
C GLY A 18 18.89 79.51 18.26
N GLU A 19 18.32 80.07 17.18
CA GLU A 19 17.62 79.28 16.15
C GLU A 19 18.55 78.30 15.43
N ILE A 20 19.79 78.72 15.13
CA ILE A 20 20.81 77.86 14.51
C ILE A 20 21.24 76.74 15.47
N GLU A 21 21.37 77.04 16.78
CA GLU A 21 21.69 76.03 17.79
C GLU A 21 20.59 74.98 17.93
N ASP A 22 19.33 75.40 17.90
CA ASP A 22 18.18 74.49 17.97
C ASP A 22 18.01 73.67 16.69
N LEU A 23 18.29 74.25 15.52
CA LEU A 23 18.32 73.53 14.25
C LEU A 23 19.43 72.46 14.25
N LEU A 24 20.62 72.78 14.78
CA LEU A 24 21.73 71.84 14.93
C LEU A 24 21.38 70.70 15.90
N LYS A 25 20.76 71.00 17.04
CA LYS A 25 20.26 69.98 17.98
C LYS A 25 19.25 69.05 17.31
N THR A 26 18.37 69.61 16.48
CA THR A 26 17.37 68.84 15.72
C THR A 26 18.03 67.90 14.72
N VAL A 27 19.03 68.39 13.96
CA VAL A 27 19.78 67.58 12.99
C VAL A 27 20.50 66.42 13.69
N ILE A 28 21.20 66.69 14.80
CA ILE A 28 21.91 65.64 15.57
C ILE A 28 20.93 64.58 16.09
N THR A 29 19.77 65.00 16.60
CA THR A 29 18.73 64.08 17.09
C THR A 29 18.16 63.24 15.95
N LEU A 30 17.94 63.85 14.79
CA LEU A 30 17.42 63.17 13.60
C LEU A 30 18.43 62.16 13.06
N GLU A 31 19.71 62.51 13.01
CA GLU A 31 20.80 61.59 12.61
C GLU A 31 20.88 60.38 13.55
N SER A 32 20.77 60.61 14.87
CA SER A 32 20.71 59.53 15.87
C SER A 32 19.50 58.62 15.64
N THR A 33 18.32 59.20 15.42
CA THR A 33 17.09 58.45 15.15
C THR A 33 17.18 57.63 13.85
N ILE A 34 17.77 58.20 12.80
CA ILE A 34 18.00 57.50 11.52
C ILE A 34 18.95 56.32 11.73
N SER A 35 20.01 56.50 12.52
CA SER A 35 20.96 55.42 12.85
C SER A 35 20.27 54.28 13.60
N GLU A 36 19.45 54.59 14.60
CA GLU A 36 18.69 53.59 15.37
C GLU A 36 17.64 52.88 14.51
N LEU A 37 16.92 53.61 13.67
CA LEU A 37 15.93 53.04 12.76
C LEU A 37 16.60 52.10 11.75
N LYS A 38 17.76 52.49 11.21
CA LYS A 38 18.56 51.65 10.30
C LYS A 38 18.99 50.35 10.98
N GLN A 39 19.40 50.42 12.24
CA GLN A 39 19.74 49.22 13.02
C GLN A 39 18.52 48.33 13.28
N THR A 40 17.37 48.93 13.58
CA THR A 40 16.10 48.22 13.77
C THR A 40 15.64 47.52 12.48
N ILE A 41 15.74 48.19 11.32
CA ILE A 41 15.41 47.60 10.03
C ILE A 41 16.35 46.41 9.73
N LYS A 42 17.65 46.55 10.01
CA LYS A 42 18.63 45.48 9.81
C LYS A 42 18.30 44.23 10.65
N THR A 43 17.98 44.42 11.93
CA THR A 43 17.62 43.30 12.81
C THR A 43 16.31 42.64 12.40
N LYS A 44 15.27 43.42 12.03
CA LYS A 44 14.00 42.88 11.51
C LYS A 44 14.19 42.11 10.20
N LEU A 45 15.03 42.60 9.29
CA LEU A 45 15.35 41.92 8.04
C LEU A 45 16.05 40.57 8.30
N SER A 46 17.04 40.56 9.20
CA SER A 46 17.69 39.30 9.62
C SER A 46 16.69 38.32 10.23
N LYS A 47 15.78 38.78 11.09
CA LYS A 47 14.75 37.93 11.69
C LYS A 47 13.77 37.38 10.65
N SER A 48 13.36 38.20 9.67
CA SER A 48 12.51 37.78 8.55
C SER A 48 13.18 36.68 7.72
N ASN A 49 14.49 36.84 7.42
CA ASN A 49 15.25 35.82 6.70
C ASN A 49 15.35 34.50 7.48
N GLN A 50 15.57 34.57 8.79
CA GLN A 50 15.57 33.38 9.66
C GLN A 50 14.20 32.69 9.63
N LEU A 51 13.11 33.42 9.79
CA LEU A 51 11.75 32.86 9.74
C LEU A 51 11.45 32.22 8.38
N SER A 52 11.86 32.86 7.29
CA SER A 52 11.72 32.28 5.94
C SER A 52 12.50 30.97 5.79
N SER A 53 13.72 30.89 6.36
CA SER A 53 14.51 29.66 6.34
C SER A 53 13.87 28.55 7.17
N GLU A 54 13.27 28.89 8.32
CA GLU A 54 12.57 27.94 9.18
C GLU A 54 11.29 27.43 8.51
N GLN A 55 10.53 28.32 7.87
CA GLN A 55 9.35 27.94 7.10
C GLN A 55 9.69 26.93 5.98
N LYS A 56 10.82 27.12 5.28
CA LYS A 56 11.30 26.17 4.28
C LYS A 56 11.65 24.82 4.91
N ARG A 57 12.34 24.81 6.06
CA ARG A 57 12.67 23.59 6.79
C ARG A 57 11.42 22.83 7.23
N LEU A 58 10.42 23.53 7.77
CA LEU A 58 9.14 22.95 8.16
C LEU A 58 8.39 22.36 6.96
N ALA A 59 8.38 23.04 5.82
CA ALA A 59 7.79 22.52 4.59
C ALA A 59 8.48 21.22 4.14
N THR A 60 9.82 21.20 4.13
CA THR A 60 10.58 19.98 3.80
C THR A 60 10.32 18.85 4.81
N ALA A 61 10.29 19.15 6.10
CA ALA A 61 9.99 18.17 7.14
C ALA A 61 8.58 17.59 7.01
N SER A 62 7.60 18.43 6.64
CA SER A 62 6.22 17.99 6.37
C SER A 62 6.15 17.02 5.20
N ILE A 63 6.84 17.32 4.09
CA ILE A 63 6.93 16.42 2.93
C ILE A 63 7.61 15.10 3.31
N GLN A 64 8.69 15.14 4.09
CA GLN A 64 9.38 13.94 4.56
C GLN A 64 8.48 13.08 5.46
N LEU A 65 7.69 13.70 6.32
CA LEU A 65 6.74 13.00 7.19
C LEU A 65 5.64 12.33 6.37
N GLU A 66 5.07 13.04 5.39
CA GLU A 66 4.07 12.50 4.47
C GLU A 66 4.60 11.27 3.72
N ASN A 67 5.82 11.35 3.19
CA ASN A 67 6.47 10.22 2.51
C ASN A 67 6.67 9.03 3.45
N LYS A 68 7.06 9.25 4.72
CA LYS A 68 7.20 8.18 5.70
C LYS A 68 5.87 7.52 6.03
N ILE A 69 4.79 8.30 6.17
CA ILE A 69 3.44 7.77 6.40
C ILE A 69 3.02 6.88 5.23
N GLN A 70 3.20 7.35 3.99
CA GLN A 70 2.88 6.56 2.80
C GLN A 70 3.68 5.25 2.73
N GLN A 71 4.99 5.28 3.01
CA GLN A 71 5.82 4.09 3.06
C GLN A 71 5.37 3.09 4.14
N GLN A 72 5.02 3.59 5.33
CA GLN A 72 4.51 2.75 6.41
C GLN A 72 3.16 2.12 6.05
N GLN A 73 2.29 2.87 5.37
CA GLN A 73 0.99 2.37 4.93
C GLN A 73 1.13 1.30 3.84
N GLN A 74 2.03 1.49 2.87
CA GLN A 74 2.37 0.47 1.87
C GLN A 74 2.90 -0.80 2.54
N LYS A 75 3.80 -0.66 3.52
CA LYS A 75 4.33 -1.78 4.29
C LYS A 75 3.23 -2.48 5.10
N GLN A 76 2.30 -1.75 5.69
CA GLN A 76 1.17 -2.35 6.39
C GLN A 76 0.31 -3.18 5.44
N THR A 77 0.00 -2.66 4.25
CA THR A 77 -0.75 -3.40 3.23
C THR A 77 -0.03 -4.67 2.80
N SER A 78 1.30 -4.62 2.59
CA SER A 78 2.07 -5.81 2.25
C SER A 78 2.07 -6.84 3.38
N LEU A 79 2.25 -6.42 4.64
CA LEU A 79 2.19 -7.33 5.79
C LEU A 79 0.80 -7.99 5.91
N VAL A 80 -0.28 -7.25 5.67
CA VAL A 80 -1.64 -7.82 5.68
C VAL A 80 -1.79 -8.88 4.58
N ALA A 81 -1.29 -8.62 3.37
CA ALA A 81 -1.28 -9.59 2.29
C ALA A 81 -0.44 -10.83 2.63
N ASP A 82 0.73 -10.65 3.22
CA ASP A 82 1.60 -11.75 3.66
C ASP A 82 0.91 -12.62 4.71
N VAL A 83 0.26 -12.01 5.71
CA VAL A 83 -0.50 -12.74 6.74
C VAL A 83 -1.65 -13.54 6.12
N GLN A 84 -2.37 -12.98 5.15
CA GLN A 84 -3.43 -13.70 4.43
C GLN A 84 -2.85 -14.88 3.65
N GLY A 85 -1.73 -14.70 2.96
CA GLY A 85 -1.02 -15.77 2.24
C GLY A 85 -0.57 -16.89 3.17
N LEU A 86 0.03 -16.55 4.32
CA LEU A 86 0.44 -17.53 5.34
C LEU A 86 -0.76 -18.29 5.92
N THR A 87 -1.89 -17.61 6.13
CA THR A 87 -3.13 -18.26 6.61
C THR A 87 -3.64 -19.27 5.60
N LEU A 88 -3.58 -18.95 4.30
CA LEU A 88 -3.94 -19.87 3.23
C LEU A 88 -3.01 -21.09 3.22
N VAL A 89 -1.69 -20.88 3.25
CA VAL A 89 -0.70 -21.97 3.32
C VAL A 89 -0.92 -22.84 4.56
N GLN A 90 -1.19 -22.24 5.71
CA GLN A 90 -1.50 -23.00 6.92
C GLN A 90 -2.77 -23.85 6.75
N SER A 91 -3.81 -23.32 6.10
CA SER A 91 -5.05 -24.04 5.86
C SER A 91 -4.87 -25.22 4.89
N THR A 92 -4.09 -25.06 3.82
CA THR A 92 -3.81 -26.12 2.86
C THR A 92 -2.94 -27.21 3.46
N LEU A 93 -1.94 -26.84 4.27
CA LEU A 93 -1.14 -27.81 5.02
C LEU A 93 -2.00 -28.59 6.02
N LYS A 94 -2.93 -27.94 6.72
CA LYS A 94 -3.88 -28.63 7.62
C LYS A 94 -4.75 -29.62 6.86
N GLN A 95 -5.30 -29.23 5.70
CA GLN A 95 -6.10 -30.12 4.86
C GLN A 95 -5.28 -31.31 4.34
N ALA A 96 -4.06 -31.07 3.86
CA ALA A 96 -3.15 -32.12 3.41
C ALA A 96 -2.69 -33.06 4.54
N SER A 97 -2.66 -32.56 5.78
CA SER A 97 -2.30 -33.34 6.97
C SER A 97 -3.48 -34.13 7.56
N ILE A 98 -4.70 -33.95 7.05
CA ILE A 98 -5.83 -34.81 7.43
C ILE A 98 -5.48 -36.21 6.92
N PRO A 99 -5.33 -37.20 7.81
CA PRO A 99 -5.05 -38.56 7.37
C PRO A 99 -6.18 -38.99 6.44
N THR A 100 -5.84 -39.30 5.18
CA THR A 100 -6.74 -40.06 4.33
C THR A 100 -7.17 -41.28 5.14
N PRO A 101 -8.48 -41.59 5.26
CA PRO A 101 -8.90 -42.75 6.00
C PRO A 101 -8.15 -43.95 5.40
N LYS A 102 -7.22 -44.54 6.17
CA LYS A 102 -6.69 -45.86 5.83
C LYS A 102 -7.94 -46.73 5.81
N LYS A 103 -8.37 -47.17 4.63
CA LYS A 103 -9.30 -48.29 4.50
C LYS A 103 -8.80 -49.33 5.50
N ALA A 104 -9.65 -49.71 6.44
CA ALA A 104 -9.32 -50.75 7.39
C ALA A 104 -8.67 -51.88 6.60
N ASN A 105 -7.51 -52.35 7.05
CA ASN A 105 -6.84 -53.52 6.48
C ASN A 105 -7.75 -54.74 6.73
N THR A 106 -8.88 -54.82 6.06
CA THR A 106 -9.54 -56.08 5.77
C THR A 106 -8.58 -56.76 4.80
N SER A 107 -8.04 -57.91 5.21
CA SER A 107 -7.24 -58.76 4.33
C SER A 107 -7.90 -58.77 2.96
N ARG A 108 -7.24 -58.18 1.96
CA ARG A 108 -7.71 -58.29 0.59
C ARG A 108 -7.60 -59.76 0.26
N ASP A 109 -8.72 -60.39 -0.05
CA ASP A 109 -8.68 -61.68 -0.71
C ASP A 109 -7.88 -61.48 -2.00
N ASP A 110 -7.01 -62.44 -2.34
CA ASP A 110 -6.05 -62.34 -3.45
C ASP A 110 -6.72 -62.38 -4.84
N GLU A 111 -7.97 -61.96 -4.94
CA GLU A 111 -8.72 -61.86 -6.18
C GLU A 111 -8.72 -60.39 -6.66
N VAL A 112 -7.65 -60.08 -7.38
CA VAL A 112 -7.56 -59.09 -8.47
C VAL A 112 -8.79 -58.19 -8.69
N GLY A 113 -8.65 -56.90 -8.34
CA GLY A 113 -9.36 -55.78 -9.00
C GLY A 113 -10.87 -55.94 -9.22
N GLY A 114 -11.65 -56.16 -8.16
CA GLY A 114 -13.12 -56.15 -8.20
C GLY A 114 -13.75 -54.86 -7.65
N ILE A 115 -15.02 -54.64 -7.97
CA ILE A 115 -15.89 -53.66 -7.29
C ILE A 115 -16.24 -54.26 -5.90
N PRO A 116 -16.11 -53.51 -4.79
CA PRO A 116 -16.42 -54.02 -3.46
C PRO A 116 -17.89 -54.42 -3.36
N VAL A 117 -18.14 -55.69 -3.01
CA VAL A 117 -19.48 -56.29 -2.91
C VAL A 117 -20.39 -55.65 -1.85
N ASP A 118 -19.84 -54.81 -0.97
CA ASP A 118 -20.56 -54.03 0.05
C ASP A 118 -21.00 -52.64 -0.42
N SER A 119 -20.84 -52.33 -1.72
CA SER A 119 -21.23 -51.03 -2.28
C SER A 119 -22.72 -51.01 -2.63
N ASP A 120 -23.52 -50.24 -1.86
CA ASP A 120 -24.94 -50.00 -2.14
C ASP A 120 -25.19 -49.29 -3.50
N TYR A 121 -24.20 -48.54 -3.99
CA TYR A 121 -24.30 -47.71 -5.20
C TYR A 121 -23.06 -47.87 -6.09
N VAL A 122 -23.28 -47.91 -7.41
CA VAL A 122 -22.22 -48.03 -8.42
C VAL A 122 -22.26 -46.84 -9.38
N ILE A 123 -21.10 -46.21 -9.63
CA ILE A 123 -20.98 -45.10 -10.60
C ILE A 123 -20.04 -45.54 -11.73
N PHE A 124 -20.55 -45.49 -12.96
CA PHE A 124 -19.78 -45.74 -14.18
C PHE A 124 -19.32 -44.41 -14.76
N ILE A 125 -18.01 -44.21 -14.86
CA ILE A 125 -17.44 -43.05 -15.56
C ILE A 125 -16.96 -43.54 -16.92
N VAL A 126 -17.62 -43.11 -17.99
CA VAL A 126 -17.38 -43.57 -19.34
C VAL A 126 -16.84 -42.43 -20.20
N ASP A 127 -15.68 -42.62 -20.81
CA ASP A 127 -15.16 -41.67 -21.79
C ASP A 127 -16.04 -41.65 -23.05
N THR A 128 -16.40 -40.44 -23.49
CA THR A 128 -17.21 -40.21 -24.70
C THR A 128 -16.37 -39.81 -25.91
N SER A 129 -15.05 -39.98 -25.87
CA SER A 129 -14.15 -39.74 -27.00
C SER A 129 -14.56 -40.53 -28.25
N GLY A 130 -14.13 -40.03 -29.42
CA GLY A 130 -14.55 -40.58 -30.72
C GLY A 130 -14.24 -42.07 -30.92
N SER A 131 -13.14 -42.57 -30.33
CA SER A 131 -12.77 -43.98 -30.34
C SER A 131 -13.67 -44.83 -29.44
N MET A 132 -14.08 -44.31 -28.29
CA MET A 132 -14.98 -45.01 -27.36
C MET A 132 -16.41 -45.12 -27.90
N LYS A 133 -16.89 -44.10 -28.65
CA LYS A 133 -18.20 -44.14 -29.32
C LYS A 133 -18.33 -45.28 -30.34
N GLN A 134 -17.25 -45.65 -31.02
CA GLN A 134 -17.26 -46.73 -32.01
C GLN A 134 -17.50 -48.12 -31.38
N ILE A 135 -17.18 -48.28 -30.10
CA ILE A 135 -17.26 -49.54 -29.34
C ILE A 135 -18.35 -49.49 -28.26
N TRP A 136 -19.26 -48.51 -28.33
CA TRP A 136 -20.30 -48.27 -27.32
C TRP A 136 -21.15 -49.51 -27.00
N THR A 137 -21.47 -50.31 -28.01
CA THR A 137 -22.22 -51.57 -27.82
C THR A 137 -21.48 -52.53 -26.89
N ARG A 138 -20.16 -52.64 -27.04
CA ARG A 138 -19.33 -53.51 -26.19
C ARG A 138 -19.22 -52.96 -24.78
N VAL A 139 -19.07 -51.63 -24.64
CA VAL A 139 -19.03 -50.95 -23.34
C VAL A 139 -20.34 -51.15 -22.57
N SER A 140 -21.48 -51.02 -23.25
CA SER A 140 -22.80 -51.24 -22.66
C SER A 140 -22.96 -52.68 -22.17
N SER A 141 -22.52 -53.67 -22.95
CA SER A 141 -22.53 -55.08 -22.53
C SER A 141 -21.68 -55.34 -21.30
N GLU A 142 -20.53 -54.69 -21.17
CA GLU A 142 -19.65 -54.85 -20.01
C GLU A 142 -20.27 -54.22 -18.74
N ILE A 143 -20.92 -53.06 -18.87
CA ILE A 143 -21.66 -52.44 -17.76
C ILE A 143 -22.77 -53.37 -17.26
N ILE A 144 -23.50 -54.01 -18.17
CA ILE A 144 -24.55 -54.99 -17.81
C ILE A 144 -23.93 -56.22 -17.14
N ASN A 145 -22.81 -56.73 -17.67
CA ASN A 145 -22.10 -57.87 -17.09
C ASN A 145 -21.66 -57.59 -15.64
N VAL A 146 -21.12 -56.39 -15.40
CA VAL A 146 -20.74 -55.93 -14.06
C VAL A 146 -21.94 -55.86 -13.12
N LEU A 147 -23.07 -55.29 -13.57
CA LEU A 147 -24.31 -55.23 -12.76
C LEU A 147 -24.90 -56.62 -12.48
N ASN A 148 -24.71 -57.61 -13.36
CA ASN A 148 -25.18 -58.98 -13.17
C ASN A 148 -24.30 -59.79 -12.20
N ILE A 149 -22.99 -59.51 -12.15
CA ILE A 149 -22.04 -60.20 -11.28
C ILE A 149 -22.04 -59.60 -9.87
N HIS A 150 -22.39 -58.31 -9.74
CA HIS A 150 -22.44 -57.63 -8.44
C HIS A 150 -23.76 -57.96 -7.69
N PRO A 151 -23.70 -58.40 -6.42
CA PRO A 151 -24.90 -58.60 -5.61
C PRO A 151 -25.63 -57.27 -5.34
N GLU A 152 -26.98 -57.32 -5.33
CA GLU A 152 -27.94 -56.22 -5.11
C GLU A 152 -27.38 -54.78 -4.99
N VAL A 153 -27.44 -54.02 -6.09
CA VAL A 153 -27.23 -52.57 -6.07
C VAL A 153 -28.55 -51.83 -5.79
N LYS A 154 -28.56 -50.85 -4.88
CA LYS A 154 -29.74 -49.99 -4.65
C LYS A 154 -29.93 -48.95 -5.75
N GLY A 155 -28.87 -48.62 -6.47
CA GLY A 155 -28.91 -47.73 -7.63
C GLY A 155 -27.57 -47.62 -8.33
N PHE A 156 -27.58 -47.20 -9.59
CA PHE A 156 -26.37 -46.93 -10.36
C PHE A 156 -26.50 -45.60 -11.12
N GLN A 157 -25.36 -44.99 -11.45
CA GLN A 157 -25.30 -43.79 -12.28
C GLN A 157 -24.23 -43.94 -13.35
N ILE A 158 -24.50 -43.40 -14.54
CA ILE A 158 -23.53 -43.34 -15.64
C ILE A 158 -23.21 -41.86 -15.90
N LEU A 159 -21.92 -41.53 -15.88
CA LEU A 159 -21.38 -40.21 -16.12
C LEU A 159 -20.41 -40.26 -17.31
N ASN A 160 -20.37 -39.21 -18.11
CA ASN A 160 -19.28 -39.01 -19.06
C ASN A 160 -18.00 -38.51 -18.36
N ASP A 161 -16.89 -38.50 -19.07
CA ASP A 161 -15.58 -37.97 -18.64
C ASP A 161 -15.61 -36.48 -18.21
N MET A 162 -16.64 -35.75 -18.63
CA MET A 162 -16.90 -34.36 -18.24
C MET A 162 -17.83 -34.23 -17.02
N GLY A 163 -18.19 -35.34 -16.36
CA GLY A 163 -19.05 -35.36 -15.17
C GLY A 163 -20.54 -35.08 -15.44
N THR A 164 -20.97 -35.12 -16.70
CA THR A 164 -22.37 -34.99 -17.09
C THR A 164 -23.03 -36.37 -17.09
N SER A 165 -24.26 -36.47 -16.56
CA SER A 165 -25.01 -37.73 -16.64
C SER A 165 -25.36 -38.07 -18.08
N LEU A 166 -25.16 -39.34 -18.43
CA LEU A 166 -25.55 -39.92 -19.73
C LEU A 166 -26.97 -40.47 -19.69
#